data_AF-A0A941YH17-F1
#
_entry.id   AF-A0A941YH17-F1
#
_cell.length_a   1.000
_cell.length_b   1.000
_cell.length_c   1.000
_cell.angle_alpha   90.00
_cell.angle_beta   90.00
_cell.angle_gamma   90.00
#
_symmetry.space_group_name_H-M   'P 1'
#
loop_
_entity.id
_entity.type
_entity.pdbx_description
1 polymer ?
#
loop_
_entity_poly.entity_id
_entity_poly.type
_entity_poly.pdbx_seq_one_letter_code
_entity_poly.pdbx_strand_id
1 'polypeptide(L)'
;EGFGDHCYGFPSEDGSATFKVGYHTPGPATDPDEPGREPQPAAIDAILQRVEARFHEHNPVVVETGVCLYTNAANDDFVIGWLDGKTLVASPCSGHGFKFGPWMGRFLADLVEEKRSIDDWPRWKWAP
;
A
#
# COMPACT_ATOMS: atom_id res chain seq x y z
N GLU A 1 15.40 1.90 15.29
CA GLU A 1 14.22 1.91 16.17
C GLU A 1 13.17 1.05 15.49
N GLY A 2 12.65 0.03 16.18
CA GLY A 2 11.76 -0.94 15.57
C GLY A 2 10.48 -0.26 15.13
N PHE A 3 10.13 -0.38 13.85
CA PHE A 3 8.78 -0.12 13.38
C PHE A 3 7.81 -0.78 14.37
N GLY A 4 6.88 0.01 14.93
CA GLY A 4 5.92 -0.49 15.91
C GLY A 4 5.05 -1.59 15.29
N ASP A 5 4.11 -2.12 16.07
CA ASP A 5 3.14 -3.07 15.53
C ASP A 5 2.12 -2.34 14.63
N HIS A 6 2.51 -2.07 13.38
CA HIS A 6 1.74 -1.36 12.34
C HIS A 6 0.61 -2.22 11.75
N CYS A 7 -0.22 -2.75 12.63
CA CYS A 7 -1.41 -3.51 12.30
C CYS A 7 -2.48 -2.60 11.69
N TYR A 8 -3.15 -3.06 10.63
CA TYR A 8 -4.37 -2.47 10.08
C TYR A 8 -5.40 -3.55 9.80
N GLY A 9 -6.68 -3.19 9.75
CA GLY A 9 -7.74 -4.16 9.50
C GLY A 9 -9.06 -3.53 9.12
N PHE A 10 -9.98 -4.37 8.67
CA PHE A 10 -11.32 -3.97 8.22
C PHE A 10 -12.34 -5.03 8.67
N PRO A 11 -13.49 -4.63 9.24
CA PRO A 11 -14.59 -5.57 9.47
C PRO A 11 -15.22 -5.97 8.14
N SER A 12 -15.91 -7.10 8.13
CA SER A 12 -16.73 -7.49 6.98
C SER A 12 -18.05 -6.71 6.95
N GLU A 13 -18.39 -6.14 5.80
CA GLU A 13 -19.62 -5.36 5.61
C GLU A 13 -20.85 -6.22 5.28
N ASP A 14 -20.62 -7.46 4.86
CA ASP A 14 -21.66 -8.43 4.48
C ASP A 14 -22.37 -9.08 5.67
N GLY A 15 -22.03 -8.66 6.90
CA GLY A 15 -22.58 -9.22 8.13
C GLY A 15 -21.98 -10.57 8.53
N SER A 16 -20.95 -11.05 7.81
CA SER A 16 -20.18 -12.21 8.26
C SER A 16 -19.40 -11.88 9.53
N ALA A 17 -19.18 -12.88 10.39
CA ALA A 17 -18.36 -12.75 11.59
C ALA A 17 -16.85 -12.85 11.27
N THR A 18 -16.42 -12.19 10.20
CA THR A 18 -15.03 -12.20 9.74
C THR A 18 -14.45 -10.78 9.75
N PHE A 19 -13.13 -10.69 9.79
CA PHE A 19 -12.40 -9.43 9.69
C PHE A 19 -11.06 -9.66 8.99
N LYS A 20 -10.61 -8.66 8.23
CA LYS A 20 -9.31 -8.66 7.59
C LYS A 20 -8.29 -8.03 8.52
N VAL A 21 -7.11 -8.63 8.63
CA VAL A 21 -5.94 -8.05 9.30
C VAL A 21 -4.74 -8.09 8.37
N GLY A 22 -3.96 -7.01 8.36
CA GLY A 22 -2.69 -6.92 7.66
C GLY A 22 -1.68 -6.09 8.45
N TYR A 23 -0.43 -6.16 8.04
CA TYR A 23 0.67 -5.43 8.67
C TYR A 23 1.39 -4.58 7.66
N HIS A 24 1.54 -3.31 8.00
CA HIS A 24 2.33 -2.39 7.22
C HIS A 24 3.80 -2.51 7.64
N THR A 25 4.45 -3.56 7.14
CA THR A 25 5.89 -3.77 7.28
C THR A 25 6.46 -3.96 5.88
N PRO A 26 7.54 -3.25 5.51
CA PRO A 26 8.24 -3.52 4.27
C PRO A 26 8.70 -4.99 4.24
N GLY A 27 8.19 -5.76 3.28
CA GLY A 27 8.68 -7.09 2.99
C GLY A 27 10.07 -7.04 2.32
N PRO A 28 10.65 -8.20 1.99
CA PRO A 28 11.84 -8.24 1.14
C PRO A 28 11.55 -7.56 -0.21
N ALA A 29 12.59 -7.06 -0.86
CA ALA A 29 12.49 -6.63 -2.25
C ALA A 29 12.04 -7.82 -3.11
N THR A 30 11.05 -7.60 -3.95
CA THR A 30 10.41 -8.61 -4.79
C THR A 30 10.30 -8.09 -6.21
N ASP A 31 10.56 -8.95 -7.17
CA ASP A 31 10.24 -8.71 -8.58
C ASP A 31 8.74 -8.99 -8.82
N PRO A 32 7.95 -8.01 -9.30
CA PRO A 32 6.53 -8.20 -9.56
C PRO A 32 6.24 -9.19 -10.70
N ASP A 33 7.21 -9.52 -11.55
CA ASP A 33 7.06 -10.47 -12.65
C ASP A 33 7.42 -11.91 -12.25
N GLU A 34 8.12 -12.09 -11.12
CA GLU A 34 8.44 -13.42 -10.61
C GLU A 34 7.20 -14.13 -10.04
N PRO A 35 7.06 -15.45 -10.28
CA PRO A 35 6.08 -16.28 -9.60
C PRO A 35 6.45 -16.47 -8.11
N GLY A 36 5.51 -16.92 -7.29
CA GLY A 36 5.78 -17.19 -5.86
C GLY A 36 5.18 -16.19 -4.87
N ARG A 37 4.05 -15.56 -5.22
CA ARG A 37 3.25 -14.71 -4.33
C ARG A 37 2.36 -15.53 -3.38
N GLU A 38 2.90 -16.63 -2.86
CA GLU A 38 2.19 -17.48 -1.92
C GLU A 38 2.34 -16.94 -0.49
N PRO A 39 1.24 -16.92 0.30
CA PRO A 39 1.29 -16.59 1.71
C PRO A 39 2.32 -17.45 2.45
N GLN A 40 3.25 -16.80 3.14
CA GLN A 40 4.29 -17.51 3.91
C GLN A 40 3.72 -17.93 5.27
N PRO A 41 3.88 -19.20 5.71
CA PRO A 41 3.37 -19.65 7.01
C PRO A 41 3.82 -18.77 8.17
N ALA A 42 5.10 -18.38 8.19
CA ALA A 42 5.64 -17.50 9.22
C ALA A 42 4.98 -16.10 9.24
N ALA A 43 4.55 -15.59 8.08
CA ALA A 43 3.81 -14.34 8.01
C ALA A 43 2.41 -14.51 8.61
N ILE A 44 1.72 -15.60 8.28
CA ILE A 44 0.40 -15.94 8.85
C ILE A 44 0.51 -16.08 10.38
N ASP A 45 1.50 -16.83 10.89
CA ASP A 45 1.71 -16.99 12.33
C ASP A 45 1.96 -15.64 13.04
N ALA A 46 2.73 -14.75 12.40
CA ALA A 46 2.97 -13.41 12.90
C ALA A 46 1.69 -12.54 12.93
N ILE A 47 0.76 -12.77 11.99
CA ILE A 47 -0.59 -12.16 12.01
C ILE A 47 -1.38 -12.69 13.20
N LEU A 48 -1.45 -14.01 13.34
CA LEU A 48 -2.24 -14.69 14.37
C LEU A 48 -1.82 -14.30 15.79
N GLN A 49 -0.51 -14.21 16.06
CA GLN A 49 0.01 -13.75 17.36
C GLN A 49 -0.49 -12.35 17.75
N ARG A 50 -0.63 -11.47 16.75
CA ARG A 50 -1.09 -10.10 16.97
C ARG A 50 -2.60 -10.01 17.03
N VAL A 51 -3.31 -10.88 16.31
CA VAL A 51 -4.76 -11.03 16.46
C VAL A 51 -5.09 -11.40 17.90
N GLU A 52 -4.39 -12.40 18.44
CA GLU A 52 -4.52 -12.79 19.84
C GLU A 52 -4.17 -11.63 20.79
N ALA A 53 -3.04 -10.94 20.55
CA ALA A 53 -2.60 -9.84 21.41
C ALA A 53 -3.51 -8.60 21.40
N ARG A 54 -4.18 -8.31 20.27
CA ARG A 54 -4.98 -7.08 20.08
C ARG A 54 -6.48 -7.30 20.26
N PHE A 55 -6.99 -8.44 19.84
CA PHE A 55 -8.41 -8.73 19.82
C PHE A 55 -8.81 -9.81 20.84
N HIS A 56 -7.84 -10.46 21.50
CA HIS A 56 -8.07 -11.56 22.44
C HIS A 56 -8.86 -12.72 21.81
N GLU A 57 -8.73 -12.89 20.50
CA GLU A 57 -9.31 -14.01 19.77
C GLU A 57 -8.31 -15.17 19.80
N HIS A 58 -8.70 -16.26 20.47
CA HIS A 58 -7.85 -17.42 20.68
C HIS A 58 -8.29 -18.53 19.72
N ASN A 59 -7.41 -18.91 18.79
CA ASN A 59 -7.66 -19.84 17.69
C ASN A 59 -8.66 -19.34 16.63
N PRO A 60 -8.43 -18.17 16.01
CA PRO A 60 -9.25 -17.72 14.88
C PRO A 60 -9.13 -18.69 13.70
N VAL A 61 -10.22 -18.86 12.96
CA VAL A 61 -10.22 -19.62 11.70
C VAL A 61 -9.77 -18.70 10.57
N VAL A 62 -8.65 -19.05 9.91
CA VAL A 62 -8.19 -18.35 8.70
C VAL A 62 -9.05 -18.82 7.53
N VAL A 63 -9.93 -17.93 7.06
CA VAL A 63 -10.85 -18.20 5.94
C VAL A 63 -10.28 -17.80 4.58
N GLU A 64 -9.36 -16.84 4.55
CA GLU A 64 -8.73 -16.32 3.34
C GLU A 64 -7.35 -15.73 3.66
N THR A 65 -6.43 -15.80 2.70
CA THR A 65 -5.09 -15.22 2.77
C THR A 65 -4.76 -14.53 1.46
N GLY A 66 -4.06 -13.40 1.51
CA GLY A 66 -3.63 -12.67 0.32
C GLY A 66 -2.25 -12.04 0.47
N VAL A 67 -1.50 -12.01 -0.63
CA VAL A 67 -0.22 -11.31 -0.74
C VAL A 67 -0.40 -10.06 -1.58
N CYS A 68 0.09 -8.92 -1.08
CA CYS A 68 0.04 -7.63 -1.74
C CYS A 68 1.45 -7.09 -1.93
N LEU A 69 1.66 -6.28 -2.97
CA LEU A 69 2.92 -5.60 -3.24
C LEU A 69 2.79 -4.11 -3.00
N TYR A 70 3.82 -3.54 -2.39
CA TYR A 70 4.03 -2.10 -2.39
C TYR A 70 5.21 -1.74 -3.29
N THR A 71 5.04 -0.69 -4.09
CA THR A 71 6.13 0.01 -4.74
C THR A 71 6.51 1.18 -3.83
N ASN A 72 7.66 1.13 -3.17
CA ASN A 72 8.04 2.11 -2.15
C ASN A 72 9.11 3.07 -2.67
N ALA A 73 8.91 4.37 -2.47
CA ALA A 73 9.98 5.36 -2.56
C ALA A 73 10.81 5.35 -1.25
N ALA A 74 12.08 5.75 -1.30
CA ALA A 74 12.96 5.73 -0.13
C ALA A 74 12.48 6.60 1.05
N ASN A 75 11.64 7.60 0.76
CA ASN A 75 11.06 8.53 1.73
C ASN A 75 9.53 8.35 1.91
N ASP A 76 8.98 7.23 1.42
CA ASP A 76 7.55 6.93 1.40
C ASP A 76 6.65 7.97 0.70
N ASP A 77 7.22 8.89 -0.09
CA ASP A 77 6.45 9.88 -0.83
C ASP A 77 5.89 9.31 -2.16
N PHE A 78 5.04 10.10 -2.81
CA PHE A 78 4.64 9.85 -4.18
C PHE A 78 5.68 10.36 -5.16
N VAL A 79 5.77 9.70 -6.31
CA VAL A 79 6.69 10.07 -7.39
C VAL A 79 5.84 10.45 -8.60
N ILE A 80 5.80 11.74 -8.93
CA ILE A 80 5.00 12.26 -10.05
C ILE A 80 5.85 13.23 -10.84
N GLY A 81 5.95 13.03 -12.16
CA GLY A 81 6.77 13.90 -13.00
C GLY A 81 6.65 13.58 -14.47
N TRP A 82 7.03 14.55 -15.29
CA TRP A 82 7.08 14.39 -16.74
C TRP A 82 8.35 13.64 -17.11
N LEU A 83 8.22 12.47 -17.74
CA LEU A 83 9.36 11.73 -18.32
C LEU A 83 9.90 12.46 -19.55
N ASP A 84 8.96 12.97 -20.35
CA ASP A 84 9.16 13.87 -21.46
C ASP A 84 8.01 14.90 -21.44
N GLY A 85 8.07 15.92 -22.30
CA GLY A 85 7.01 16.95 -22.37
C GLY A 85 5.62 16.45 -22.82
N LYS A 86 5.37 15.15 -22.89
CA LYS A 86 4.12 14.51 -23.33
C LYS A 86 3.69 13.32 -22.46
N THR A 87 4.59 12.75 -21.67
CA THR A 87 4.38 11.53 -20.88
C THR A 87 4.52 11.84 -19.40
N LEU A 88 3.40 11.78 -18.68
CA LEU A 88 3.37 11.92 -17.22
C LEU A 88 3.52 10.54 -16.56
N VAL A 89 4.52 10.40 -15.70
CA VAL A 89 4.74 9.22 -14.84
C VAL A 89 4.20 9.53 -13.46
N ALA A 90 3.47 8.56 -12.88
CA ALA A 90 2.97 8.65 -11.52
C ALA A 90 3.09 7.29 -10.82
N SER A 91 3.73 7.30 -9.67
CA SER A 91 3.71 6.25 -8.66
C SER A 91 3.16 6.83 -7.36
N PRO A 92 1.82 6.91 -7.22
CA PRO A 92 1.18 7.31 -5.97
C PRO A 92 1.15 6.13 -4.99
N CYS A 93 2.34 5.59 -4.67
CA CYS A 93 2.48 4.30 -3.99
C CYS A 93 3.00 4.46 -2.55
N SER A 94 3.97 3.66 -2.11
CA SER A 94 4.49 3.59 -0.74
C SER A 94 3.51 3.00 0.30
N GLY A 95 2.66 2.07 -0.15
CA GLY A 95 1.75 1.31 0.72
C GLY A 95 0.58 2.11 1.31
N HIS A 96 0.41 3.37 0.90
CA HIS A 96 -0.60 4.25 1.46
C HIS A 96 -1.42 5.04 0.41
N GLY A 97 -1.14 4.81 -0.88
CA GLY A 97 -1.76 5.51 -2.01
C GLY A 97 -3.26 5.30 -2.22
N PHE A 98 -3.80 4.14 -1.85
CA PHE A 98 -5.20 3.78 -2.16
C PHE A 98 -6.22 4.82 -1.67
N LYS A 99 -6.01 5.38 -0.46
CA LYS A 99 -6.91 6.40 0.11
C LYS A 99 -6.98 7.70 -0.70
N PHE A 100 -6.00 7.95 -1.56
CA PHE A 100 -5.91 9.15 -2.39
C PHE A 100 -6.44 8.92 -3.81
N GLY A 101 -6.83 7.71 -4.19
CA GLY A 101 -7.17 7.34 -5.57
C GLY A 101 -8.09 8.35 -6.29
N PRO A 102 -9.25 8.72 -5.73
CA PRO A 102 -10.15 9.69 -6.37
C PRO A 102 -9.51 11.08 -6.58
N TRP A 103 -8.79 11.57 -5.57
CA TRP A 103 -8.11 12.86 -5.66
C TRP A 103 -6.93 12.82 -6.63
N MET A 104 -6.14 11.74 -6.59
CA MET A 104 -4.97 11.53 -7.43
C MET A 104 -5.35 11.47 -8.92
N GLY A 105 -6.41 10.76 -9.27
CA GLY A 105 -6.89 10.70 -10.67
C GLY A 105 -7.22 12.09 -11.22
N ARG A 106 -7.90 12.93 -10.43
CA ARG A 106 -8.19 14.32 -10.81
C ARG A 106 -6.93 15.17 -10.87
N PHE A 107 -6.04 15.03 -9.90
CA PHE A 107 -4.77 15.77 -9.87
C PHE A 107 -3.92 15.48 -11.11
N LEU A 108 -3.76 14.22 -11.49
CA LEU A 108 -3.01 13.82 -12.69
C LEU A 108 -3.69 14.32 -13.97
N ALA A 109 -5.03 14.29 -14.06
CA ALA A 109 -5.76 14.86 -15.19
C ALA A 109 -5.53 16.37 -15.32
N ASP A 110 -5.59 17.11 -14.21
CA ASP A 110 -5.34 18.56 -14.20
C ASP A 110 -3.89 18.89 -14.62
N LEU A 111 -2.91 18.03 -14.30
CA LEU A 111 -1.53 18.19 -14.79
C LEU A 111 -1.45 17.99 -16.31
N VAL A 112 -2.09 16.95 -16.85
CA VAL A 112 -2.11 16.65 -18.28
C VAL A 112 -2.85 17.71 -19.09
N GLU A 113 -3.93 18.25 -18.54
CA GLU A 113 -4.71 19.34 -19.16
C GLU A 113 -4.08 20.73 -18.93
N GLU A 114 -2.89 20.80 -18.36
CA GLU A 114 -2.14 22.03 -18.07
C GLU A 114 -2.91 23.02 -17.17
N LYS A 115 -3.87 22.53 -16.38
CA LYS A 115 -4.63 23.31 -15.39
C LYS A 115 -3.86 23.51 -14.09
N ARG A 116 -2.82 22.70 -13.86
CA ARG A 116 -1.91 22.72 -12.72
C ARG A 116 -0.48 22.40 -13.17
N SER A 117 0.51 22.78 -12.36
CA SER A 117 1.90 22.32 -12.51
C SER A 117 2.32 21.39 -11.38
N ILE A 118 3.15 20.41 -11.69
CA ILE A 118 3.81 19.56 -10.68
C ILE A 118 4.86 20.35 -9.88
N ASP A 119 5.32 21.50 -10.41
CA ASP A 119 6.25 22.40 -9.72
C ASP A 119 5.67 22.99 -8.44
N ASP A 120 4.35 23.09 -8.35
CA ASP A 120 3.64 23.54 -7.15
C ASP A 120 3.66 22.48 -6.02
N TRP A 121 4.14 21.26 -6.32
CA TRP A 121 4.16 20.10 -5.41
C TRP A 121 5.57 19.50 -5.30
N PRO A 122 6.56 20.27 -4.80
CA PRO A 122 7.98 19.87 -4.84
C PRO A 122 8.29 18.61 -4.05
N ARG A 123 7.46 18.25 -3.06
CA ARG A 123 7.60 17.01 -2.29
C ARG A 123 7.43 15.75 -3.13
N TRP A 124 6.53 15.79 -4.13
CA TRP A 124 6.22 14.63 -4.97
C TRP A 124 6.80 14.75 -6.38
N LYS A 125 7.37 15.91 -6.69
CA LYS A 125 7.97 16.17 -7.98
C LYS A 125 9.16 15.24 -8.18
N TRP A 126 9.05 14.42 -9.21
CA TRP A 126 10.13 13.61 -9.74
C TRP A 126 10.65 14.24 -11.03
N ALA A 127 11.97 14.14 -11.21
CA ALA A 127 12.64 14.46 -12.46
C ALA A 127 13.57 13.27 -12.80
N PRO A 128 13.54 12.77 -14.04
CA PRO A 128 14.44 11.71 -14.49
C PRO A 128 15.91 12.15 -14.54
#